data_AF-A0A2V4VX91-F1
#
_entry.id   AF-A0A2V4VX91-F1
#
_cell.length_a   1.000
_cell.length_b   1.000
_cell.length_c   1.000
_cell.angle_alpha   90.00
_cell.angle_beta   90.00
_cell.angle_gamma   90.00
#
_symmetry.space_group_name_H-M   'P 1'
#
loop_
_entity.id
_entity.type
_entity.pdbx_description
1 polymer ?
#
loop_
_entity_poly.entity_id
_entity_poly.type
_entity_poly.pdbx_seq_one_letter_code
_entity_poly.pdbx_strand_id
1 'polypeptide(L)'
;MEMKFGAIMRACREKAGLTQEQLADKLNRTQACVSKYEKDHKIPDMHTMMNWAEVTGAREVIVTFLYGMDGIGMIQRLIGG
;
A
#
# COMPACT_ATOMS: atom_id res chain seq x y z
N MET A 1 14.10 -4.84 12.94
CA MET A 1 13.76 -3.58 12.24
C MET A 1 12.34 -3.75 11.77
N GLU A 2 11.40 -3.00 12.35
CA GLU A 2 9.97 -3.12 12.01
C GLU A 2 9.77 -2.65 10.56
N MET A 3 9.20 -3.51 9.71
CA MET A 3 8.96 -3.19 8.32
C MET A 3 7.73 -2.28 8.25
N LYS A 4 7.95 -0.98 8.06
CA LYS A 4 6.84 -0.01 8.07
C LYS A 4 6.08 -0.02 6.74
N PHE A 5 4.76 0.12 6.82
CA PHE A 5 3.86 0.05 5.68
C PHE A 5 4.19 1.08 4.59
N GLY A 6 4.49 2.32 4.97
CA GLY A 6 4.89 3.38 4.06
C GLY A 6 6.15 3.04 3.24
N ALA A 7 7.10 2.32 3.84
CA ALA A 7 8.30 1.87 3.14
C ALA A 7 8.00 0.82 2.06
N ILE A 8 7.01 -0.05 2.30
CA ILE A 8 6.55 -1.05 1.32
C ILE A 8 5.84 -0.37 0.15
N MET A 9 4.97 0.60 0.45
CA MET A 9 4.26 1.39 -0.56
C MET A 9 5.25 2.16 -1.47
N ARG A 10 6.29 2.74 -0.86
CA ARG A 10 7.40 3.38 -1.56
C ARG A 10 8.14 2.39 -2.48
N ALA A 11 8.49 1.22 -1.97
CA ALA A 11 9.18 0.20 -2.75
C ALA A 11 8.35 -0.26 -3.96
N CYS A 12 7.02 -0.39 -3.81
CA CYS A 12 6.11 -0.70 -4.91
C CYS A 12 6.12 0.40 -5.98
N ARG A 13 6.07 1.68 -5.57
CA ARG A 13 6.17 2.82 -6.50
C ARG A 13 7.50 2.82 -7.26
N GLU A 14 8.62 2.64 -6.56
CA GLU A 14 9.95 2.67 -7.15
C GLU A 14 10.16 1.51 -8.13
N LYS A 15 9.66 0.31 -7.82
CA LYS A 15 9.66 -0.84 -8.75
C LYS A 15 8.81 -0.61 -9.99
N ALA A 16 7.74 0.18 -9.88
CA ALA A 16 6.92 0.59 -11.01
C ALA A 16 7.57 1.72 -11.85
N GLY A 17 8.75 2.22 -11.47
CA GLY A 17 9.45 3.29 -12.19
C GLY A 17 8.79 4.67 -12.09
N LEU A 18 7.92 4.87 -11.09
CA LEU A 18 7.15 6.11 -10.94
C LEU A 18 7.82 7.06 -9.95
N THR A 19 7.82 8.36 -10.27
CA THR A 19 8.09 9.41 -9.26
C THR A 19 6.90 9.58 -8.32
N GLN A 20 7.08 10.24 -7.18
CA GLN A 20 5.97 10.54 -6.27
C GLN A 20 4.91 11.44 -6.92
N GLU A 21 5.33 12.37 -7.81
CA GLU A 21 4.41 13.22 -8.59
C GLU A 21 3.59 12.39 -9.57
N GLN A 22 4.24 11.55 -10.37
CA GLN A 22 3.55 10.70 -11.35
C GLN A 22 2.55 9.74 -10.69
N LEU A 23 2.88 9.20 -9.53
CA LEU A 23 1.94 8.40 -8.77
C LEU A 23 0.78 9.25 -8.21
N ALA A 24 1.09 10.44 -7.69
CA ALA A 24 0.07 11.34 -7.16
C ALA A 24 -0.96 11.72 -8.24
N ASP A 25 -0.50 12.02 -9.45
CA ASP A 25 -1.35 12.32 -10.60
C ASP A 25 -2.28 11.14 -10.93
N LYS A 26 -1.74 9.92 -10.97
CA LYS A 26 -2.51 8.70 -11.21
C LYS A 26 -3.53 8.40 -10.11
N LEU A 27 -3.26 8.81 -8.88
CA LEU A 27 -4.15 8.63 -7.72
C LEU A 27 -5.12 9.80 -7.51
N ASN A 28 -5.04 10.86 -8.33
CA ASN A 28 -5.74 12.12 -8.10
C ASN A 28 -5.49 12.65 -6.67
N ARG A 29 -4.21 12.77 -6.32
CA ARG A 29 -3.70 13.24 -5.03
C ARG A 29 -2.54 14.22 -5.26
N THR A 30 -2.06 14.84 -4.19
CA THR A 30 -0.84 15.64 -4.24
C THR A 30 0.40 14.80 -3.94
N GLN A 31 1.54 15.16 -4.50
CA GLN A 31 2.84 14.55 -4.18
C GLN A 31 3.12 14.57 -2.66
N ALA A 32 2.73 15.64 -1.97
CA ALA A 32 2.85 15.74 -0.53
C ALA A 32 2.03 14.68 0.22
N CYS A 33 0.84 14.29 -0.29
CA CYS A 33 0.09 13.17 0.27
C CYS A 33 0.85 11.85 0.09
N VAL A 34 1.35 11.57 -1.12
CA VAL A 34 2.19 10.39 -1.41
C VAL A 34 3.39 10.32 -0.46
N SER A 35 4.11 11.42 -0.29
CA SER A 35 5.26 11.51 0.63
C SER A 35 4.88 11.24 2.09
N LYS A 36 3.71 11.70 2.55
CA LYS A 36 3.20 11.42 3.90
C LYS A 36 2.84 9.95 4.07
N TYR A 37 2.24 9.32 3.05
CA TYR A 37 1.93 7.89 3.06
C TYR A 37 3.22 7.05 3.13
N GLU A 38 4.23 7.38 2.33
CA GLU A 38 5.51 6.66 2.29
C GLU A 38 6.36 6.78 3.56
N LYS A 39 6.08 7.79 4.39
CA LYS A 39 6.76 8.04 5.67
C LYS A 39 5.94 7.63 6.89
N ASP A 40 4.78 6.99 6.69
CA ASP A 40 3.83 6.64 7.75
C ASP A 40 3.32 7.85 8.56
N HIS A 41 3.43 9.07 8.03
CA HIS A 41 2.87 10.28 8.63
C HIS A 41 1.37 10.40 8.39
N LYS A 42 0.83 9.59 7.47
CA LYS A 42 -0.59 9.47 7.18
C LYS A 42 -0.86 8.03 6.73
N ILE A 43 -1.97 7.45 7.16
CA ILE A 43 -2.43 6.15 6.68
C ILE A 43 -3.38 6.40 5.48
N PRO A 44 -3.15 5.77 4.31
CA PRO A 44 -4.10 5.83 3.20
C PRO A 44 -5.35 5.02 3.54
N ASP A 45 -6.52 5.51 3.11
CA ASP A 45 -7.74 4.72 3.16
C ASP A 45 -7.66 3.50 2.23
N MET A 46 -8.56 2.54 2.42
CA MET A 46 -8.57 1.30 1.63
C MET A 46 -8.69 1.58 0.12
N HIS A 47 -9.47 2.57 -0.28
CA HIS A 47 -9.65 2.92 -1.69
C HIS A 47 -8.33 3.41 -2.32
N THR A 48 -7.64 4.33 -1.64
CA THR A 48 -6.33 4.85 -2.04
C THR A 48 -5.30 3.72 -2.09
N MET A 49 -5.35 2.80 -1.14
CA MET A 49 -4.46 1.64 -1.06
C MET A 49 -4.66 0.67 -2.24
N MET A 50 -5.91 0.37 -2.59
CA MET A 50 -6.25 -0.48 -3.73
C MET A 50 -5.83 0.18 -5.06
N ASN A 51 -6.13 1.46 -5.26
CA ASN A 51 -5.71 2.19 -6.46
C ASN A 51 -4.18 2.25 -6.57
N TRP A 52 -3.47 2.43 -5.46
CA TRP A 52 -2.00 2.37 -5.44
C TRP A 52 -1.50 1.02 -5.92
N ALA A 53 -2.10 -0.05 -5.43
CA ALA A 53 -1.74 -1.41 -5.80
C ALA A 53 -1.95 -1.69 -7.29
N GLU A 54 -3.04 -1.17 -7.86
CA GLU A 54 -3.33 -1.26 -9.29
C GLU A 54 -2.34 -0.45 -10.13
N VAL A 55 -2.11 0.81 -9.77
CA VAL A 55 -1.21 1.71 -10.50
C VAL A 55 0.23 1.20 -10.49
N THR A 56 0.66 0.59 -9.38
CA THR A 56 2.03 0.07 -9.24
C THR A 56 2.20 -1.36 -9.72
N GLY A 57 1.11 -2.05 -10.10
CA GLY A 57 1.15 -3.47 -10.43
C GLY A 57 1.59 -4.35 -9.25
N ALA A 58 1.38 -3.89 -8.02
CA ALA A 58 1.84 -4.53 -6.78
C ALA A 58 0.68 -5.08 -5.95
N ARG A 59 -0.41 -5.49 -6.61
CA ARG A 59 -1.63 -6.01 -5.95
C ARG A 59 -1.30 -7.16 -5.02
N GLU A 60 -0.55 -8.15 -5.47
CA GLU A 60 -0.21 -9.34 -4.70
C GLU A 60 0.63 -8.99 -3.45
N VAL A 61 1.55 -8.03 -3.56
CA VAL A 61 2.41 -7.60 -2.45
C VAL A 61 1.61 -6.85 -1.39
N ILE A 62 0.77 -5.90 -1.80
CA ILE A 62 -0.06 -5.11 -0.88
C ILE A 62 -1.12 -6.00 -0.22
N VAL A 63 -1.75 -6.88 -0.98
CA VAL A 63 -2.65 -7.91 -0.46
C VAL A 63 -1.91 -8.78 0.55
N THR A 64 -0.78 -9.41 0.17
CA THR A 64 -0.02 -10.27 1.09
C THR A 64 0.39 -9.54 2.36
N PHE A 65 0.73 -8.25 2.29
CA PHE A 65 1.01 -7.45 3.48
C PHE A 65 -0.23 -7.30 4.38
N LEU A 66 -1.38 -6.95 3.81
CA LEU A 66 -2.65 -6.87 4.54
C LEU A 66 -3.05 -8.22 5.18
N TYR A 67 -2.83 -9.32 4.46
CA TYR A 67 -3.10 -10.67 4.96
C TYR A 67 -2.00 -11.22 5.89
N GLY A 68 -0.78 -10.72 5.81
CA GLY A 68 0.34 -11.13 6.64
C GLY A 68 0.33 -10.49 8.03
N MET A 69 -0.42 -9.39 8.20
CA MET A 69 -0.59 -8.73 9.50
C MET A 69 -1.58 -9.45 10.43
N ASP A 70 -2.59 -10.17 9.91
CA ASP A 70 -3.39 -11.19 10.63
C ASP A 70 -4.44 -11.90 9.74
N GLY A 71 -4.29 -11.86 8.41
CA GLY A 71 -5.29 -12.37 7.47
C GLY A 71 -5.40 -13.89 7.45
N ILE A 72 -4.35 -14.62 7.79
CA ILE A 72 -4.44 -16.07 8.02
C ILE A 72 -5.29 -16.35 9.27
N GLY A 73 -5.09 -15.60 10.36
CA GLY A 73 -5.92 -15.71 11.57
C GLY A 73 -7.37 -15.32 11.32
N MET A 74 -7.62 -14.33 10.47
CA MET A 74 -8.97 -13.91 10.08
C MET A 74 -9.67 -14.95 9.20
N ILE A 75 -8.97 -15.54 8.22
CA ILE A 75 -9.50 -16.64 7.39
C ILE A 75 -9.79 -17.88 8.24
N GLN A 76 -8.91 -18.23 9.18
CA GLN A 76 -9.15 -19.35 10.10
C GLN A 76 -10.40 -19.14 10.97
N ARG A 77 -10.69 -17.91 11.38
CA ARG A 77 -11.93 -17.58 12.13
C ARG A 77 -13.19 -17.60 11.26
N LEU A 78 -13.07 -17.34 9.96
CA LEU A 78 -14.20 -17.35 9.02
C LEU A 78 -14.54 -18.75 8.50
N ILE A 79 -13.54 -19.61 8.34
CA ILE A 79 -13.72 -20.98 7.83
C ILE A 79 -13.81 -22.01 8.96
N GLY A 80 -13.29 -21.68 10.15
CA GLY A 80 -13.27 -22.55 11.33
C GLY A 80 -14.29 -22.22 12.41
N GLY A 81 -15.32 -21.41 12.09
CA GLY A 81 -16.46 -21.10 12.95
C GLY A 81 -17.71 -21.89 12.59
#